data_AF-A0A345YJK0-F1
#
_entry.id   AF-A0A345YJK0-F1
#
_cell.length_a   1.000
_cell.length_b   1.000
_cell.length_c   1.000
_cell.angle_alpha   90.00
_cell.angle_beta   90.00
_cell.angle_gamma   90.00
#
_symmetry.space_group_name_H-M   'P 1'
#
loop_
_entity.id
_entity.type
_entity.pdbx_description
1 polymer ?
#
loop_
_entity_poly.entity_id
_entity_poly.type
_entity_poly.pdbx_seq_one_letter_code
_entity_poly.pdbx_strand_id
1 'polypeptide(L)' 'MSWILVPLQYLYLIWRAQANIAKANAAAGKPNHNRLLKKAVKAINACESMQVQFPEVTNRIDIARNEEALRFEIKK' A
#
# COMPACT_ATOMS: atom_id res chain seq x y z
N MET A 1 7.64 15.41 -14.94
CA MET A 1 7.45 13.96 -15.21
C MET A 1 7.27 13.12 -13.94
N SER A 2 8.05 13.35 -12.87
CA SER A 2 7.91 12.66 -11.58
C SER A 2 6.49 12.74 -10.99
N TRP A 3 5.81 13.88 -11.17
CA TRP A 3 4.45 14.14 -10.66
C TRP A 3 3.33 13.25 -11.21
N ILE A 4 3.54 12.51 -12.30
CA ILE A 4 2.54 11.58 -12.87
C ILE A 4 2.93 10.13 -12.58
N LEU A 5 4.21 9.80 -12.73
CA LEU A 5 4.72 8.43 -12.55
C LEU A 5 4.80 8.00 -11.08
N VAL A 6 5.24 8.90 -10.19
CA VAL A 6 5.40 8.59 -8.76
C VAL A 6 4.04 8.26 -8.11
N PRO A 7 2.95 9.02 -8.32
CA PRO A 7 1.65 8.65 -7.78
C PRO A 7 1.15 7.28 -8.24
N LEU A 8 1.24 6.99 -9.55
CA LEU A 8 0.77 5.73 -10.11
C LEU A 8 1.56 4.54 -9.57
N GLN A 9 2.88 4.67 -9.50
CA GLN A 9 3.75 3.63 -8.94
C GLN A 9 3.48 3.42 -7.45
N TYR A 10 3.29 4.49 -6.69
CA TYR A 10 3.01 4.43 -5.26
C TYR A 10 1.65 3.75 -4.98
N LEU A 11 0.60 4.15 -5.70
CA LEU A 11 -0.73 3.51 -5.63
C LEU A 11 -0.67 2.02 -6.00
N TYR A 12 0.10 1.67 -7.04
CA TYR A 12 0.29 0.28 -7.42
C TYR A 12 0.98 -0.53 -6.31
N LEU A 13 1.98 0.02 -5.63
CA LEU A 13 2.66 -0.64 -4.52
C LEU A 13 1.74 -0.82 -3.30
N ILE A 14 0.93 0.19 -2.96
CA ILE A 14 -0.10 0.10 -1.91
C ILE A 14 -1.07 -1.03 -2.24
N TRP A 15 -1.63 -1.04 -3.45
CA TRP A 15 -2.56 -2.09 -3.89
C TRP A 15 -1.90 -3.48 -3.82
N ARG A 16 -0.65 -3.60 -4.26
CA ARG A 16 0.10 -4.86 -4.22
C ARG A 16 0.40 -5.32 -2.80
N ALA A 17 0.71 -4.41 -1.88
CA ALA A 17 0.89 -4.71 -0.47
C ALA A 17 -0.41 -5.27 0.12
N GLN A 18 -1.52 -4.55 -0.06
CA GLN A 18 -2.85 -4.97 0.39
C GLN A 18 -3.25 -6.34 -0.16
N ALA A 19 -3.03 -6.58 -1.46
CA ALA A 19 -3.32 -7.86 -2.09
C ALA A 19 -2.50 -9.01 -1.50
N ASN A 20 -1.22 -8.79 -1.19
CA ASN A 20 -0.38 -9.82 -0.55
C ASN A 20 -0.77 -10.06 0.90
N ILE A 21 -1.16 -9.03 1.64
CA ILE A 21 -1.67 -9.16 3.02
C ILE A 21 -2.97 -9.97 3.03
N ALA A 22 -3.93 -9.63 2.17
CA ALA A 22 -5.18 -10.37 2.04
C ALA A 22 -4.93 -11.86 1.69
N LYS A 23 -4.02 -12.13 0.75
CA LYS A 23 -3.61 -13.49 0.40
C LYS A 23 -2.90 -14.20 1.55
N ALA A 24 -2.06 -13.50 2.31
CA ALA A 24 -1.38 -14.06 3.48
C ALA A 24 -2.39 -14.43 4.59
N ASN A 25 -3.37 -13.57 4.85
CA ASN A 25 -4.44 -13.80 5.82
C ASN A 25 -5.30 -15.02 5.42
N ALA A 26 -5.69 -15.12 4.15
CA ALA A 26 -6.40 -16.29 3.63
C ALA A 26 -5.57 -17.58 3.64
N ALA A 27 -4.24 -17.46 3.73
CA ALA A 27 -3.30 -18.56 3.82
C ALA A 27 -2.81 -18.82 5.24
N ALA A 28 -3.41 -18.23 6.27
CA ALA A 28 -3.03 -18.45 7.66
C ALA A 28 -2.96 -19.96 7.99
N GLY A 29 -1.87 -20.38 8.64
CA GLY A 29 -1.62 -21.79 8.96
C GLY A 29 -1.12 -22.66 7.79
N LYS A 30 -1.02 -22.13 6.56
CA LYS A 30 -0.49 -22.88 5.40
C LYS A 30 1.00 -22.60 5.18
N PRO A 31 1.76 -23.53 4.57
CA PRO A 31 3.21 -23.34 4.32
C PRO A 31 3.56 -22.11 3.48
N ASN A 32 2.64 -21.64 2.64
CA ASN A 32 2.81 -20.46 1.80
C ASN A 32 2.57 -19.12 2.53
N HIS A 33 2.07 -19.12 3.77
CA HIS A 33 1.80 -17.92 4.57
C HIS A 33 3.04 -17.03 4.70
N ASN A 34 4.14 -17.61 5.19
CA ASN A 34 5.41 -16.90 5.40
C ASN A 34 5.97 -16.31 4.09
N ARG A 35 5.77 -17.02 2.96
CA ARG A 35 6.18 -16.53 1.63
C ARG A 35 5.36 -15.31 1.20
N LEU A 36 4.05 -15.32 1.46
CA LEU A 36 3.16 -14.21 1.13
C LEU A 36 3.43 -13.00 2.04
N LEU A 37 3.69 -13.22 3.33
CA LEU A 37 4.13 -12.17 4.25
C LEU A 37 5.44 -11.52 3.79
N LYS A 38 6.46 -12.30 3.41
CA LYS A 38 7.71 -11.74 2.86
C LYS A 38 7.47 -10.87 1.61
N LYS A 39 6.52 -11.26 0.75
CA LYS A 39 6.12 -10.45 -0.42
C LYS A 39 5.39 -9.17 -0.03
N ALA A 40 4.53 -9.23 0.99
CA ALA A 40 3.86 -8.06 1.55
C ALA A 40 4.89 -7.08 2.13
N VAL A 41 5.82 -7.56 2.96
CA VAL A 41 6.90 -6.75 3.54
C VAL A 41 7.74 -6.08 2.45
N LYS A 42 8.13 -6.82 1.40
CA LYS A 42 8.88 -6.21 0.28
C LYS A 42 8.11 -5.07 -0.40
N ALA A 43 6.79 -5.19 -0.56
CA ALA A 43 5.97 -4.13 -1.13
C ALA A 43 5.86 -2.92 -0.19
N ILE A 44 5.71 -3.16 1.12
CA ILE A 44 5.68 -2.11 2.15
C ILE A 44 6.99 -1.34 2.18
N ASN A 45 8.14 -2.03 2.23
CA ASN A 45 9.45 -1.35 2.23
C ASN A 45 9.66 -0.50 0.96
N ALA A 46 9.09 -0.92 -0.18
CA ALA A 46 9.13 -0.13 -1.40
C ALA A 46 8.24 1.13 -1.30
N CYS A 47 7.07 1.04 -0.65
CA CYS A 47 6.25 2.22 -0.33
C CYS A 47 7.01 3.18 0.59
N GLU A 48 7.62 2.69 1.68
CA GLU A 48 8.40 3.49 2.61
C GLU A 48 9.57 4.20 1.91
N SER A 49 10.30 3.48 1.04
CA SER A 49 11.36 4.08 0.24
C SER A 49 10.85 5.20 -0.66
N MET A 50 9.64 5.08 -1.21
CA MET A 50 9.03 6.14 -2.01
C MET A 50 8.58 7.32 -1.16
N GLN A 51 8.07 7.08 0.05
CA GLN A 51 7.72 8.14 1.00
C GLN A 51 8.96 8.95 1.42
N VAL A 52 10.11 8.29 1.58
CA VAL A 52 11.38 8.98 1.86
C VAL A 52 11.88 9.80 0.66
N GLN A 53 11.77 9.24 -0.56
CA GLN A 53 12.26 9.91 -1.77
C GLN A 53 11.34 11.03 -2.28
N PHE A 54 10.03 10.88 -2.12
CA PHE A 54 9.00 11.78 -2.66
C PHE A 54 7.91 12.13 -1.64
N PRO A 55 8.26 12.64 -0.45
CA PRO A 55 7.34 12.81 0.68
C PRO A 55 6.13 13.67 0.36
N GLU A 56 6.31 14.77 -0.39
CA GLU A 56 5.20 15.67 -0.74
C GLU A 56 4.13 15.00 -1.59
N VAL A 57 4.56 14.13 -2.52
CA VAL A 57 3.65 13.44 -3.46
C VAL A 57 2.93 12.30 -2.74
N THR A 58 3.66 11.48 -1.98
CA THR A 58 3.09 10.35 -1.26
C THR A 58 2.15 10.81 -0.13
N ASN A 59 2.51 11.86 0.61
CA ASN A 59 1.66 12.38 1.69
C ASN A 59 0.32 12.91 1.17
N ARG A 60 0.30 13.59 0.01
CA ARG A 60 -0.96 14.04 -0.61
C ARG A 60 -1.88 12.86 -0.96
N ILE A 61 -1.30 11.78 -1.46
CA ILE A 61 -2.04 10.56 -1.79
C ILE A 61 -2.58 9.91 -0.50
N ASP A 62 -1.74 9.79 0.53
CA ASP A 62 -2.13 9.19 1.81
C ASP A 62 -3.24 10.00 2.49
N ILE A 63 -3.16 11.34 2.49
CA ILE A 63 -4.22 12.23 3.00
C ILE A 63 -5.52 12.00 2.22
N ALA A 64 -5.49 12.07 0.88
CA ALA A 64 -6.68 11.90 0.06
C ALA A 64 -7.37 10.54 0.30
N ARG A 65 -6.58 9.47 0.45
CA ARG A 65 -7.10 8.12 0.76
C ARG A 65 -7.70 8.03 2.16
N ASN A 66 -7.07 8.65 3.15
CA ASN A 66 -7.58 8.68 4.52
C ASN A 66 -8.88 9.49 4.61
N GLU A 67 -8.97 10.63 3.92
CA GLU A 67 -10.22 11.40 3.81
C GLU A 67 -11.34 10.59 3.17
N GLU A 68 -11.05 9.85 2.10
CA GLU A 68 -12.04 8.98 1.46
C GLU A 68 -12.51 7.86 2.40
N ALA A 69 -11.58 7.22 3.12
CA ALA A 69 -11.91 6.19 4.11
C ALA A 69 -12.79 6.76 5.24
N LEU A 70 -12.45 7.93 5.79
CA LEU A 70 -13.25 8.61 6.81
C LEU A 70 -14.65 8.97 6.31
N ARG A 71 -14.76 9.49 5.07
CA ARG A 71 -16.06 9.80 4.46
C ARG A 71 -16.91 8.56 4.27
N PHE A 72 -16.30 7.42 3.93
CA PHE A 72 -16.99 6.15 3.82
C PHE A 72 -17.50 5.67 5.18
N GLU A 73 -16.67 5.78 6.23
CA GLU A 73 -17.05 5.40 7.60
C GLU A 73 -18.17 6.28 8.17
N ILE A 74 -18.15 7.60 7.95
CA ILE A 74 -19.20 8.53 8.43
C ILE A 74 -20.56 8.27 7.75
N LYS A 75 -20.55 7.78 6.51
CA LYS A 75 -21.78 7.47 5.75
C LYS A 75 -22.39 6.11 6.09
N LYS A 76 -21.68 5.28 6.83
CA LYS A 76 -22.08 3.92 7.22
C LYS A 76 -22.89 3.95 8.51
#